data_AF-A0A395I2I8-F1
#
_entry.id   AF-A0A395I2I8-F1
#
_cell.length_a   1.000
_cell.length_b   1.000
_cell.length_c   1.000
_cell.angle_alpha   90.00
_cell.angle_beta   90.00
_cell.angle_gamma   90.00
#
_symmetry.space_group_name_H-M   'P 1'
#
loop_
_entity.id
_entity.type
_entity.pdbx_description
1 polymer ?
#
loop_
_entity_poly.entity_id
_entity_poly.type
_entity_poly.pdbx_seq_one_letter_code
_entity_poly.pdbx_strand_id
1 'polypeptide(L)'
;MLPQNNIIDIRAVKVEDSIYEAVLKDYYLRHEEIHILRTQAHKMTHKIAENSAIVDLGSGSLDKIVTLLDTLEAQKKKCAALHGTFEDGLEWIKEDRATSGRPHCVLFLGSTIGSFSRENAANFIRKMAASTCTCPGDQGSVLLSIDSCKLPTKVLRAFSSDAVVPFTMAGFQHASTIIRDATGAAEGRLTDVFQVKGWYYLSEYDSVLGRHEASYTPRDRDIHHKYNHAERKELFSKAGVVAVDAWADSTCDLAFYQLKLADQ
;
A
#
# COMPACT_ATOMS: atom_id res chain seq x y z
N MET A 1 33.76 -1.63 -4.07
CA MET A 1 32.71 -1.61 -5.12
C MET A 1 31.73 -2.73 -4.79
N LEU A 2 30.66 -2.42 -4.07
CA LEU A 2 29.56 -3.36 -3.85
C LEU A 2 28.64 -3.29 -5.08
N PRO A 3 28.13 -4.43 -5.56
CA PRO A 3 27.35 -4.48 -6.79
C PRO A 3 26.04 -3.70 -6.62
N GLN A 4 25.84 -2.70 -7.49
CA GLN A 4 24.54 -2.13 -7.80
C GLN A 4 23.64 -3.26 -8.27
N ASN A 5 22.75 -3.76 -7.40
CA ASN A 5 21.47 -4.39 -7.73
C ASN A 5 20.92 -5.01 -6.45
N ASN A 6 20.09 -4.23 -5.75
CA ASN A 6 18.86 -4.65 -5.08
C ASN A 6 18.28 -3.47 -4.30
N ILE A 7 18.14 -2.32 -4.98
CA ILE A 7 17.09 -1.38 -4.61
C ILE A 7 15.86 -1.96 -5.30
N ILE A 8 14.90 -2.50 -4.54
CA ILE A 8 13.53 -2.52 -5.02
C ILE A 8 13.14 -1.05 -5.08
N ASP A 9 13.45 -0.45 -6.22
CA ASP A 9 12.98 0.85 -6.57
C ASP A 9 11.48 0.64 -6.66
N ILE A 10 10.75 1.02 -5.62
CA ILE A 10 9.38 1.49 -5.79
C ILE A 10 9.53 2.84 -6.52
N ARG A 11 10.12 2.78 -7.72
CA ARG A 11 9.74 3.60 -8.85
C ARG A 11 8.25 3.34 -8.81
N ALA A 12 7.52 4.32 -8.29
CA ALA A 12 6.11 4.44 -8.53
C ALA A 12 5.94 3.90 -9.94
N VAL A 13 5.07 2.91 -10.11
CA VAL A 13 4.56 2.55 -11.44
C VAL A 13 4.54 3.87 -12.19
N LYS A 14 5.36 4.02 -13.24
CA LYS A 14 5.57 5.33 -13.85
C LYS A 14 4.29 5.62 -14.62
N VAL A 15 3.26 5.95 -13.86
CA VAL A 15 1.96 6.38 -14.31
C VAL A 15 2.21 7.77 -14.87
N GLU A 16 1.53 8.10 -15.95
CA GLU A 16 1.55 9.46 -16.46
C GLU A 16 1.29 10.44 -15.31
N ASP A 17 2.12 11.49 -15.20
CA ASP A 17 2.04 12.48 -14.13
C ASP A 17 0.62 13.07 -14.02
N SER A 18 -0.11 13.16 -15.14
CA SER A 18 -1.51 13.57 -15.21
C SER A 18 -2.45 12.69 -14.37
N ILE A 19 -2.28 11.37 -14.39
CA ILE A 19 -3.08 10.42 -13.62
C ILE A 19 -2.68 10.50 -12.15
N TYR A 20 -1.38 10.61 -11.87
CA TYR A 20 -0.88 10.78 -10.51
C TYR A 20 -1.45 12.05 -9.86
N GLU A 21 -1.38 13.20 -10.54
CA GLU A 21 -1.97 14.45 -10.08
C GLU A 21 -3.50 14.36 -9.93
N ALA A 22 -4.18 13.63 -10.83
CA ALA A 22 -5.62 13.40 -10.71
C ALA A 22 -5.99 12.55 -9.49
N VAL A 23 -5.20 11.53 -9.13
CA VAL A 23 -5.37 10.79 -7.86
C VAL A 23 -5.19 11.73 -6.68
N LEU A 24 -4.12 12.52 -6.70
CA LEU A 24 -3.78 13.41 -5.61
C LEU A 24 -4.85 14.48 -5.34
N LYS A 25 -5.67 14.86 -6.34
CA LYS A 25 -6.74 15.85 -6.22
C LYS A 25 -7.84 15.48 -5.21
N ASP A 26 -8.24 14.21 -5.15
CA ASP A 26 -9.26 13.74 -4.20
C ASP A 26 -8.65 13.05 -2.96
N TYR A 27 -7.31 12.92 -2.93
CA TYR A 27 -6.59 12.31 -1.82
C TYR A 27 -6.38 13.33 -0.68
N TYR A 28 -7.33 13.37 0.28
CA TYR A 28 -7.32 14.37 1.37
C TYR A 28 -6.02 14.36 2.18
N LEU A 29 -5.42 13.18 2.39
CA LEU A 29 -4.27 13.03 3.28
C LEU A 29 -3.10 13.91 2.83
N ARG A 30 -2.85 13.99 1.52
CA ARG A 30 -1.81 14.87 0.97
C ARG A 30 -2.11 16.35 1.27
N HIS A 31 -3.36 16.77 1.08
CA HIS A 31 -3.75 18.16 1.30
C HIS A 31 -3.65 18.57 2.76
N GLU A 32 -4.10 17.71 3.67
CA GLU A 32 -4.04 17.94 5.12
C GLU A 32 -2.58 17.95 5.61
N GLU A 33 -1.76 17.01 5.13
CA GLU A 33 -0.33 16.98 5.42
C GLU A 33 0.38 18.27 4.98
N ILE A 34 0.17 18.71 3.73
CA ILE A 34 0.74 19.97 3.22
C ILE A 34 0.23 21.17 4.03
N HIS A 35 -1.05 21.20 4.39
CA HIS A 35 -1.61 22.28 5.21
C HIS A 35 -0.97 22.34 6.59
N ILE A 36 -0.76 21.20 7.25
CA ILE A 36 -0.08 21.12 8.55
C ILE A 36 1.37 21.58 8.41
N LEU A 37 2.10 21.13 7.38
CA LEU A 37 3.47 21.56 7.13
C LEU A 37 3.54 23.09 6.93
N ARG A 38 2.68 23.68 6.10
CA ARG A 38 2.64 25.14 5.89
C ARG A 38 2.32 25.94 7.14
N THR A 39 1.45 25.43 8.01
CA THR A 39 1.01 26.17 9.20
C THR A 39 1.87 25.91 10.44
N GLN A 40 2.54 24.77 10.53
CA GLN A 40 3.28 24.35 11.72
C GLN A 40 4.79 24.15 11.49
N ALA A 41 5.31 24.21 10.25
CA ALA A 41 6.73 23.98 9.96
C ALA A 41 7.64 24.80 10.88
N HIS A 42 7.38 26.10 11.07
CA HIS A 42 8.17 26.96 11.96
C HIS A 42 8.30 26.40 13.39
N LYS A 43 7.21 25.86 13.95
CA LYS A 43 7.22 25.28 15.30
C LYS A 43 7.94 23.93 15.31
N MET A 44 7.73 23.12 14.29
CA MET A 44 8.38 21.82 14.13
C MET A 44 9.90 21.99 14.03
N THR A 45 10.36 22.83 13.10
CA THR A 45 11.78 23.07 12.84
C THR A 45 12.47 23.72 14.03
N HIS A 46 11.78 24.58 14.79
CA HIS A 46 12.35 25.16 16.02
C HIS A 46 12.73 24.08 17.06
N LYS A 47 12.05 22.92 17.07
CA LYS A 47 12.36 21.80 17.98
C LYS A 47 13.49 20.89 17.49
N ILE A 48 13.86 20.98 16.22
CA ILE A 48 15.00 20.24 15.67
C ILE A 48 16.31 20.83 16.22
N ALA A 49 17.25 20.00 16.63
CA ALA A 49 18.52 20.47 17.17
C ALA A 49 19.39 21.18 16.12
N GLU A 50 20.29 22.06 16.57
CA GLU A 50 21.24 22.70 15.65
C GLU A 50 22.20 21.67 15.03
N ASN A 51 22.69 21.97 13.82
CA ASN A 51 23.58 21.11 13.04
C ASN A 51 23.03 19.68 12.77
N SER A 52 21.72 19.49 12.91
CA SER A 52 21.09 18.20 12.65
C SER A 52 21.12 17.86 11.15
N ALA A 53 21.46 16.62 10.82
CA ALA A 53 21.16 16.09 9.50
C ALA A 53 19.67 15.72 9.41
N ILE A 54 19.03 16.09 8.31
CA ILE A 54 17.63 15.76 8.03
C ILE A 54 17.61 14.55 7.10
N VAL A 55 16.88 13.51 7.48
CA VAL A 55 16.84 12.27 6.71
C VAL A 55 15.40 11.99 6.32
N ASP A 56 15.08 12.08 5.03
CA ASP A 56 13.74 11.76 4.54
C ASP A 56 13.69 10.29 4.09
N LEU A 57 12.93 9.48 4.83
CA LEU A 57 12.82 8.04 4.60
C LEU A 57 11.57 7.66 3.78
N GLY A 58 10.96 8.60 3.05
CA GLY A 58 9.73 8.31 2.31
C GLY A 58 9.43 9.23 1.14
N SER A 59 10.47 9.77 0.48
CA SER A 59 10.27 11.05 -0.19
C SER A 59 9.33 11.03 -1.41
N GLY A 60 9.19 9.94 -2.17
CA GLY A 60 8.35 9.96 -3.38
C GLY A 60 8.62 11.21 -4.22
N SER A 61 7.71 12.20 -4.19
CA SER A 61 7.96 13.59 -4.60
C SER A 61 8.42 14.50 -3.44
N LEU A 62 9.53 15.22 -3.63
CA LEU A 62 10.08 16.17 -2.64
C LEU A 62 9.22 17.42 -2.39
N ASP A 63 8.09 17.58 -3.10
CA ASP A 63 7.22 18.75 -3.07
C ASP A 63 6.70 19.08 -1.68
N LYS A 64 6.45 18.06 -0.86
CA LYS A 64 5.92 18.23 0.50
C LYS A 64 6.96 18.78 1.47
N ILE A 65 8.22 18.35 1.34
CA ILE A 65 9.26 18.71 2.31
C ILE A 65 9.87 20.09 2.06
N VAL A 66 9.66 20.68 0.87
CA VAL A 66 10.15 22.03 0.51
C VAL A 66 9.82 23.04 1.61
N THR A 67 8.59 23.03 2.13
CA THR A 67 8.18 23.95 3.20
C THR A 67 8.99 23.77 4.49
N LEU A 68 9.38 22.55 4.85
CA LEU A 68 10.25 22.31 6.01
C LEU A 68 11.68 22.80 5.73
N LEU A 69 12.19 22.55 4.53
CA LEU A 69 13.53 22.97 4.11
C LEU A 69 13.66 24.51 4.09
N ASP A 70 12.69 25.21 3.50
CA ASP A 70 12.64 26.69 3.47
C ASP A 70 12.67 27.26 4.89
N THR A 71 11.93 26.62 5.80
CA THR A 71 11.86 27.06 7.20
C THR A 71 13.17 26.81 7.95
N LEU A 72 13.85 25.68 7.69
CA LEU A 72 15.16 25.37 8.25
C LEU A 72 16.22 26.36 7.76
N GLU A 73 16.19 26.70 6.48
CA GLU A 73 17.08 27.70 5.86
C GLU A 73 16.83 29.09 6.44
N ALA A 74 15.56 29.51 6.58
CA ALA A 74 15.20 30.78 7.20
C ALA A 74 15.67 30.88 8.67
N GLN A 75 15.68 29.75 9.38
CA GLN A 75 16.23 29.65 10.74
C GLN A 75 17.76 29.50 10.78
N LYS A 76 18.43 29.52 9.61
CA LYS A 76 19.88 29.34 9.45
C LYS A 76 20.40 28.04 10.06
N LYS A 77 19.57 26.99 10.12
CA LYS A 77 19.99 25.68 10.59
C LYS A 77 20.84 25.03 9.53
N LYS A 78 22.05 24.57 9.91
CA LYS A 78 22.87 23.74 9.03
C LYS A 78 22.27 22.34 8.99
N CYS A 79 21.63 22.02 7.87
CA CYS A 79 21.05 20.70 7.62
C CYS A 79 21.57 20.13 6.29
N ALA A 80 21.83 18.83 6.29
CA ALA A 80 22.06 18.05 5.08
C ALA A 80 20.87 17.12 4.90
N ALA A 81 20.35 17.01 3.69
CA ALA A 81 19.25 16.10 3.35
C ALA A 81 19.81 14.84 2.69
N LEU A 82 19.41 13.66 3.19
CA LEU A 82 19.66 12.38 2.52
C LEU A 82 18.35 11.85 1.94
N HIS A 83 18.41 11.36 0.70
CA HIS A 83 17.35 10.61 0.04
C HIS A 83 17.87 9.20 -0.29
N GLY A 84 17.18 8.18 0.21
CA GLY A 84 17.52 6.78 0.01
C GLY A 84 16.39 5.86 0.47
N THR A 85 16.62 4.55 0.43
CA THR A 85 15.66 3.61 1.02
C THR A 85 15.67 3.72 2.54
N PHE A 86 14.67 3.12 3.19
CA PHE A 86 14.59 3.10 4.64
C PHE A 86 15.85 2.49 5.28
N GLU A 87 16.25 1.32 4.79
CA GLU A 87 17.42 0.58 5.26
C GLU A 87 18.71 1.39 5.08
N ASP A 88 18.92 1.95 3.88
CA ASP A 88 20.12 2.76 3.58
C ASP A 88 20.19 3.98 4.50
N GLY A 89 19.05 4.65 4.73
CA GLY A 89 18.98 5.83 5.59
C GLY A 89 19.29 5.50 7.05
N LEU A 90 18.81 4.36 7.57
CA LEU A 90 19.13 3.93 8.93
C LEU A 90 20.60 3.51 9.10
N GLU A 91 21.19 2.86 8.10
CA GLU A 91 22.61 2.51 8.11
C GLU A 91 23.47 3.77 8.09
N TRP A 92 23.16 4.71 7.20
CA TRP A 92 23.85 5.99 7.12
C TRP A 92 23.81 6.79 8.43
N ILE A 93 22.67 6.83 9.12
CA ILE A 93 22.54 7.51 10.42
C ILE A 93 23.55 6.96 11.44
N LYS A 94 23.77 5.63 11.46
CA LYS A 94 24.71 5.00 12.39
C LYS A 94 26.15 5.37 12.07
N GLU A 95 26.52 5.30 10.79
CA GLU A 95 27.88 5.63 10.32
C GLU A 95 28.21 7.11 10.52
N ASP A 96 27.29 7.99 10.14
CA ASP A 96 27.45 9.43 10.24
C ASP A 96 27.53 9.88 11.70
N ARG A 97 26.73 9.27 12.59
CA ARG A 97 26.81 9.51 14.02
C ARG A 97 28.17 9.12 14.59
N ALA A 98 28.70 7.96 14.22
CA ALA A 98 30.00 7.50 14.69
C ALA A 98 31.15 8.43 14.24
N THR A 99 30.99 9.08 13.08
CA THR A 99 32.02 9.93 12.47
C THR A 99 31.92 11.39 12.91
N SER A 100 30.72 11.96 12.90
CA SER A 100 30.49 13.39 13.09
C SER A 100 29.95 13.75 14.47
N GLY A 101 29.33 12.80 15.19
CA GLY A 101 28.67 13.04 16.46
C GLY A 101 27.45 13.97 16.39
N ARG A 102 26.99 14.35 15.19
CA ARG A 102 25.86 15.29 15.03
C ARG A 102 24.52 14.60 15.29
N PRO A 103 23.48 15.34 15.72
CA PRO A 103 22.13 14.82 15.81
C PRO A 103 21.49 14.59 14.44
N HIS A 104 20.45 13.74 14.41
CA HIS A 104 19.68 13.42 13.20
C HIS A 104 18.20 13.68 13.44
N CYS A 105 17.51 14.25 12.47
CA CYS A 105 16.06 14.34 12.43
C CYS A 105 15.53 13.51 11.27
N VAL A 106 14.85 12.41 11.58
CA VAL A 106 14.23 11.53 10.58
C VAL A 106 12.82 12.03 10.26
N LEU A 107 12.49 12.11 8.98
CA LEU A 107 11.15 12.40 8.47
C LEU A 107 10.54 11.09 7.95
N PHE A 108 9.39 10.70 8.49
CA PHE A 108 8.58 9.60 8.00
C PHE A 108 7.15 10.09 7.79
N LEU A 109 6.90 10.58 6.57
CA LEU A 109 5.68 11.32 6.21
C LEU A 109 4.77 10.49 5.28
N GLY A 110 3.59 11.02 4.96
CA GLY A 110 2.60 10.43 4.07
C GLY A 110 1.69 9.37 4.70
N SER A 111 1.72 9.21 6.02
CA SER A 111 1.05 8.14 6.77
C SER A 111 1.30 6.73 6.21
N THR A 112 2.44 6.50 5.57
CA THR A 112 2.86 5.21 5.02
C THR A 112 3.00 4.13 6.11
N ILE A 113 3.12 4.55 7.38
CA ILE A 113 3.04 3.67 8.55
C ILE A 113 1.72 2.87 8.62
N GLY A 114 0.65 3.39 8.01
CA GLY A 114 -0.67 2.74 7.95
C GLY A 114 -0.70 1.45 7.12
N SER A 115 0.31 1.22 6.28
CA SER A 115 0.45 -0.01 5.49
C SER A 115 0.94 -1.22 6.30
N PHE A 116 1.40 -1.00 7.53
CA PHE A 116 1.86 -2.06 8.42
C PHE A 116 0.73 -2.57 9.33
N SER A 117 0.84 -3.83 9.77
CA SER A 117 0.08 -4.27 10.95
C SER A 117 0.44 -3.42 12.17
N ARG A 118 -0.46 -3.33 13.16
CA ARG A 118 -0.23 -2.51 14.37
C ARG A 118 1.07 -2.86 15.09
N GLU A 119 1.37 -4.16 15.18
CA GLU A 119 2.61 -4.64 15.81
C GLU A 119 3.85 -4.27 14.97
N ASN A 120 3.79 -4.48 13.65
CA ASN A 120 4.89 -4.13 12.76
C ASN A 120 5.13 -2.61 12.74
N ALA A 121 4.07 -1.80 12.77
CA ALA A 121 4.17 -0.35 12.90
C ALA A 121 4.87 0.07 14.21
N ALA A 122 4.48 -0.51 15.35
CA ALA A 122 5.13 -0.24 16.63
C ALA A 122 6.61 -0.67 16.63
N ASN A 123 6.91 -1.84 16.07
CA ASN A 123 8.28 -2.33 15.91
C ASN A 123 9.11 -1.41 14.99
N PHE A 124 8.51 -0.91 13.92
CA PHE A 124 9.14 -0.01 12.96
C PHE A 124 9.45 1.35 13.60
N ILE A 125 8.48 1.97 14.28
CA ILE A 125 8.68 3.21 15.04
C ILE A 125 9.78 3.04 16.08
N ARG A 126 9.80 1.92 16.81
CA ARG A 126 10.86 1.62 17.78
C ARG A 126 12.24 1.52 17.11
N LYS A 127 12.35 0.85 15.95
CA LYS A 127 13.61 0.73 15.20
C LYS A 127 14.13 2.08 14.71
N MET A 128 13.24 2.94 14.20
CA MET A 128 13.59 4.31 13.82
C MET A 128 14.07 5.10 15.04
N ALA A 129 13.26 5.15 16.09
CA ALA A 129 13.59 5.89 17.31
C ALA A 129 14.90 5.40 17.94
N ALA A 130 15.15 4.09 18.01
CA ALA A 130 16.41 3.55 18.56
C ALA A 130 17.64 3.88 17.69
N SER A 131 17.46 4.05 16.38
CA SER A 131 18.55 4.44 15.47
C SER A 131 18.85 5.94 15.53
N THR A 132 17.84 6.75 15.87
CA THR A 132 17.94 8.22 15.87
C THR A 132 18.16 8.81 17.27
N CYS A 133 17.63 8.17 18.31
CA CYS A 133 17.63 8.61 19.70
C CYS A 133 18.23 7.49 20.57
N THR A 134 19.56 7.48 20.74
CA THR A 134 20.27 6.34 21.33
C THR A 134 20.24 6.32 22.86
N CYS A 135 19.99 7.46 23.51
CA CYS A 135 19.89 7.56 24.96
C CYS A 135 18.95 8.69 25.42
N PRO A 136 18.47 8.65 26.68
CA PRO A 136 17.76 9.79 27.27
C PRO A 136 18.64 11.05 27.27
N GLY A 137 18.19 12.11 26.60
CA GLY A 137 18.94 13.36 26.42
C GLY A 137 19.61 13.52 25.06
N ASP A 138 19.53 12.51 24.18
CA ASP A 138 19.89 12.63 22.77
C ASP A 138 19.05 13.73 22.10
N GLN A 139 19.71 14.51 21.23
CA GLN A 139 19.11 15.59 20.47
C GLN A 139 18.51 15.13 19.13
N GLY A 140 18.67 13.85 18.78
CA GLY A 140 18.01 13.24 17.65
C GLY A 140 16.48 13.22 17.81
N SER A 141 15.76 13.26 16.69
CA SER A 141 14.30 13.28 16.68
C SER A 141 13.70 12.57 15.47
N VAL A 142 12.45 12.14 15.60
CA VAL A 142 11.66 11.56 14.50
C VAL A 142 10.39 12.37 14.33
N LEU A 143 10.16 12.91 13.13
CA LEU A 143 8.91 13.51 12.72
C LEU A 143 8.10 12.50 11.93
N LEU A 144 6.96 12.10 12.50
CA LEU A 144 6.08 11.07 11.97
C LEU A 144 4.70 11.67 11.69
N SER A 145 4.20 11.48 10.47
CA SER A 145 2.79 11.74 10.15
C SER A 145 1.96 10.46 10.34
N ILE A 146 0.79 10.56 10.96
CA ILE A 146 -0.17 9.46 11.07
C ILE A 146 -1.57 9.99 10.76
N ASP A 147 -2.25 9.34 9.83
CA ASP A 147 -3.66 9.58 9.59
C ASP A 147 -4.51 8.96 10.71
N SER A 148 -5.42 9.76 11.26
CA SER A 148 -6.36 9.35 12.30
C SER A 148 -7.81 9.29 11.81
N CYS A 149 -8.04 9.55 10.52
CA CYS A 149 -9.35 9.54 9.92
C CYS A 149 -9.96 8.13 9.97
N LYS A 150 -11.14 8.03 10.58
CA LYS A 150 -11.95 6.80 10.62
C LYS A 150 -13.31 6.95 9.96
N LEU A 151 -13.54 8.07 9.26
CA LEU A 151 -14.80 8.32 8.58
C LEU A 151 -14.83 7.54 7.25
N PRO A 152 -15.66 6.48 7.10
CA PRO A 152 -15.56 5.58 5.96
C PRO A 152 -15.73 6.29 4.62
N THR A 153 -16.66 7.22 4.53
CA THR A 153 -16.94 7.97 3.29
C THR A 153 -15.78 8.85 2.84
N LYS A 154 -15.08 9.48 3.79
CA LYS A 154 -13.90 10.31 3.50
C LYS A 154 -12.71 9.46 3.07
N VAL A 155 -12.49 8.34 3.75
CA VAL A 155 -11.43 7.38 3.41
C VAL A 155 -11.71 6.74 2.05
N LEU A 156 -12.88 6.14 1.84
CA LEU A 156 -13.23 5.48 0.59
C LEU A 156 -13.11 6.43 -0.60
N ARG A 157 -13.59 7.67 -0.49
CA ARG A 157 -13.46 8.67 -1.57
C ARG A 157 -12.00 8.89 -1.99
N ALA A 158 -11.07 8.90 -1.04
CA ALA A 158 -9.64 9.07 -1.32
C ALA A 158 -9.06 7.90 -2.13
N PHE A 159 -9.67 6.71 -2.02
CA PHE A 159 -9.22 5.47 -2.66
C PHE A 159 -10.22 4.94 -3.70
N SER A 160 -11.17 5.74 -4.18
CA SER A 160 -12.16 5.32 -5.18
C SER A 160 -12.48 6.40 -6.22
N SER A 161 -11.71 7.48 -6.26
CA SER A 161 -11.86 8.48 -7.32
C SER A 161 -11.52 7.89 -8.70
N ASP A 162 -12.02 8.52 -9.76
CA ASP A 162 -11.91 8.02 -11.13
C ASP A 162 -10.47 7.75 -11.58
N ALA A 163 -9.50 8.49 -11.01
CA ALA A 163 -8.08 8.33 -11.31
C ALA A 163 -7.41 7.18 -10.52
N VAL A 164 -8.00 6.73 -9.41
CA VAL A 164 -7.41 5.67 -8.57
C VAL A 164 -7.42 4.33 -9.30
N VAL A 165 -8.51 3.99 -9.99
CA VAL A 165 -8.60 2.73 -10.74
C VAL A 165 -7.48 2.61 -11.78
N PRO A 166 -7.30 3.54 -12.74
CA PRO A 166 -6.22 3.43 -13.71
C PRO A 166 -4.83 3.48 -13.06
N PHE A 167 -4.64 4.27 -11.99
CA PHE A 167 -3.39 4.28 -11.23
C PHE A 167 -3.06 2.91 -10.63
N THR A 168 -4.02 2.29 -9.95
CA THR A 168 -3.85 0.97 -9.33
C THR A 168 -3.66 -0.11 -10.40
N MET A 169 -4.47 -0.09 -11.46
CA MET A 169 -4.37 -1.06 -12.56
C MET A 169 -3.07 -0.96 -13.37
N ALA A 170 -2.40 0.20 -13.38
CA ALA A 170 -1.08 0.35 -13.99
C ALA A 170 -0.02 -0.54 -13.31
N GLY A 171 -0.23 -0.94 -12.05
CA GLY A 171 0.60 -1.93 -11.36
C GLY A 171 0.68 -3.27 -12.09
N PHE A 172 -0.41 -3.74 -12.69
CA PHE A 172 -0.41 -4.97 -13.48
C PHE A 172 0.39 -4.85 -14.79
N GLN A 173 0.34 -3.68 -15.44
CA GLN A 173 1.12 -3.42 -16.64
C GLN A 173 2.62 -3.40 -16.33
N HIS A 174 2.98 -2.80 -15.20
CA HIS A 174 4.35 -2.79 -14.72
C HIS A 174 4.83 -4.20 -14.34
N ALA A 175 4.03 -4.97 -13.60
CA ALA A 175 4.35 -6.35 -13.24
C ALA A 175 4.52 -7.24 -14.48
N SER A 176 3.64 -7.08 -15.49
CA SER A 176 3.76 -7.80 -16.76
C SER A 176 5.08 -7.48 -17.49
N THR A 177 5.52 -6.22 -17.42
CA THR A 177 6.81 -5.80 -17.98
C THR A 177 7.99 -6.44 -17.26
N ILE A 178 8.01 -6.42 -15.92
CA ILE A 178 9.06 -7.05 -15.13
C ILE A 178 9.18 -8.55 -15.45
N ILE A 179 8.04 -9.26 -15.54
CA ILE A 179 8.03 -10.71 -15.82
C ILE A 179 8.53 -11.00 -17.25
N ARG A 180 8.14 -10.18 -18.24
CA ARG A 180 8.62 -10.31 -19.61
C ARG A 180 10.14 -10.11 -19.69
N ASP A 181 10.65 -9.07 -19.04
CA ASP A 181 12.09 -8.75 -19.05
C ASP A 181 12.89 -9.87 -18.36
N ALA A 182 12.37 -10.45 -17.28
CA ALA A 182 13.01 -11.57 -16.57
C ALA A 182 13.00 -12.90 -17.35
N THR A 183 12.02 -13.12 -18.23
CA THR A 183 11.86 -14.40 -18.96
C THR A 183 12.58 -14.43 -20.30
N GLY A 184 13.17 -13.31 -20.75
CA GLY A 184 13.91 -13.25 -22.02
C GLY A 184 13.05 -13.56 -23.26
N ALA A 185 11.73 -13.53 -23.10
CA ALA A 185 10.80 -13.87 -24.17
C ALA A 185 10.89 -12.81 -25.29
N ALA A 186 11.24 -13.25 -26.50
CA ALA A 186 11.30 -12.40 -27.67
C ALA A 186 9.98 -11.62 -27.87
N GLU A 187 10.12 -10.36 -28.30
CA GLU A 187 9.01 -9.49 -28.69
C GLU A 187 8.02 -10.26 -29.58
N GLY A 188 6.80 -10.47 -29.09
CA GLY A 188 5.68 -10.96 -29.90
C GLY A 188 5.07 -12.33 -29.56
N ARG A 189 5.43 -13.02 -28.46
CA ARG A 189 4.78 -14.32 -28.12
C ARG A 189 4.21 -14.50 -26.72
N LEU A 190 4.31 -13.53 -25.82
CA LEU A 190 3.57 -13.57 -24.55
C LEU A 190 2.44 -12.54 -24.62
N THR A 191 1.21 -13.03 -24.70
CA THR A 191 0.02 -12.28 -24.29
C THR A 191 0.27 -11.67 -22.91
N ASP A 192 -0.12 -10.40 -22.68
CA ASP A 192 0.03 -9.73 -21.38
C ASP A 192 -0.22 -10.70 -20.22
N VAL A 193 0.82 -10.94 -19.41
CA VAL A 193 0.80 -11.93 -18.30
C VAL A 193 -0.40 -11.67 -17.39
N PHE A 194 -0.72 -10.40 -17.16
CA PHE A 194 -1.95 -9.95 -16.54
C PHE A 194 -2.84 -9.25 -17.56
N GLN A 195 -3.92 -9.92 -18.00
CA GLN A 195 -4.95 -9.27 -18.80
C GLN A 195 -5.74 -8.29 -17.92
N VAL A 196 -5.39 -7.00 -17.93
CA VAL A 196 -6.01 -5.93 -17.12
C VAL A 196 -7.55 -5.95 -17.16
N LYS A 197 -8.14 -6.27 -18.32
CA LYS A 197 -9.60 -6.38 -18.50
C LYS A 197 -10.23 -7.51 -17.68
N GLY A 198 -9.46 -8.52 -17.30
CA GLY A 198 -9.86 -9.65 -16.46
C GLY A 198 -9.83 -9.36 -14.96
N TRP A 199 -9.57 -8.12 -14.54
CA TRP A 199 -9.52 -7.74 -13.13
C TRP A 199 -10.42 -6.53 -12.80
N TYR A 200 -10.85 -6.46 -11.55
CA TYR A 200 -11.47 -5.32 -10.87
C TYR A 200 -10.57 -4.85 -9.73
N TYR A 201 -10.55 -3.53 -9.53
CA TYR A 201 -10.06 -2.95 -8.29
C TYR A 201 -11.21 -2.87 -7.28
N LEU A 202 -11.04 -3.47 -6.11
CA LEU A 202 -12.00 -3.44 -5.01
C LEU A 202 -11.41 -2.60 -3.88
N SER A 203 -12.16 -1.59 -3.46
CA SER A 203 -11.80 -0.62 -2.43
C SER A 203 -12.84 -0.69 -1.32
N GLU A 204 -12.43 -1.15 -0.15
CA GLU A 204 -13.32 -1.43 0.97
C GLU A 204 -12.83 -0.73 2.24
N TYR A 205 -13.75 -0.47 3.17
CA TYR A 205 -13.41 0.05 4.49
C TYR A 205 -13.91 -0.93 5.55
N ASP A 206 -12.97 -1.58 6.22
CA ASP A 206 -13.26 -2.41 7.38
C ASP A 206 -13.48 -1.50 8.59
N SER A 207 -14.75 -1.34 8.97
CA SER A 207 -15.15 -0.53 10.14
C SER A 207 -14.78 -1.15 11.49
N VAL A 208 -14.60 -2.47 11.55
CA VAL A 208 -14.21 -3.20 12.77
C VAL A 208 -12.72 -2.99 13.03
N LEU A 209 -11.89 -3.16 12.01
CA LEU A 209 -10.44 -2.95 12.10
C LEU A 209 -10.03 -1.48 11.93
N GLY A 210 -10.92 -0.65 11.38
CA GLY A 210 -10.73 0.78 11.15
C GLY A 210 -9.71 1.06 10.06
N ARG A 211 -9.73 0.32 8.95
CA ARG A 211 -8.74 0.41 7.86
C ARG A 211 -9.39 0.37 6.49
N HIS A 212 -8.71 0.96 5.51
CA HIS A 212 -8.99 0.75 4.09
C HIS A 212 -8.32 -0.53 3.61
N GLU A 213 -8.98 -1.25 2.72
CA GLU A 213 -8.48 -2.44 2.05
C GLU A 213 -8.58 -2.27 0.53
N ALA A 214 -7.48 -2.58 -0.15
CA ALA A 214 -7.34 -2.51 -1.60
C ALA A 214 -7.03 -3.90 -2.14
N SER A 215 -7.87 -4.39 -3.05
CA SER A 215 -7.74 -5.72 -3.63
C SER A 215 -7.84 -5.71 -5.15
N TYR A 216 -7.12 -6.61 -5.80
CA TYR A 216 -7.35 -6.97 -7.19
C TYR A 216 -8.21 -8.24 -7.22
N THR A 217 -9.41 -8.15 -7.80
CA THR A 217 -10.36 -9.27 -7.85
C THR A 217 -10.57 -9.70 -9.31
N PRO A 218 -10.45 -10.99 -9.64
CA PRO A 218 -10.77 -11.49 -10.98
C PRO A 218 -12.22 -11.12 -11.38
N ARG A 219 -12.44 -10.76 -12.66
CA ARG A 219 -13.80 -10.54 -13.18
C ARG A 219 -14.56 -11.84 -13.31
N ASP A 220 -13.87 -12.87 -13.78
CA ASP A 220 -14.41 -14.21 -13.86
C ASP A 220 -14.44 -14.78 -12.45
N ARG A 221 -15.65 -14.93 -11.93
CA ARG A 221 -15.88 -15.52 -10.61
C ARG A 221 -15.93 -17.03 -10.76
N ASP A 222 -15.23 -17.74 -9.89
CA ASP A 222 -15.48 -19.16 -9.67
C ASP A 222 -16.84 -19.32 -8.99
N ILE A 223 -17.89 -19.53 -9.80
CA ILE A 223 -19.27 -19.67 -9.31
C ILE A 223 -19.56 -21.15 -9.06
N HIS A 224 -19.81 -21.49 -7.80
CA HIS A 224 -20.24 -22.82 -7.40
C HIS A 224 -21.69 -22.78 -6.89
N HIS A 225 -22.65 -23.11 -7.75
CA HIS A 225 -24.05 -23.20 -7.36
C HIS A 225 -24.26 -24.28 -6.28
N LYS A 226 -25.05 -23.94 -5.26
CA LYS A 226 -25.58 -24.88 -4.29
C LYS A 226 -27.04 -25.10 -4.61
N TYR A 227 -27.52 -26.33 -4.42
CA TYR A 227 -28.88 -26.72 -4.78
C TYR A 227 -29.62 -27.18 -3.55
N ASN A 228 -30.63 -26.42 -3.14
CA ASN A 228 -31.57 -26.82 -2.10
C ASN A 228 -32.53 -27.91 -2.63
N HIS A 229 -33.45 -28.39 -1.78
CA HIS A 229 -34.33 -29.50 -2.15
C HIS A 229 -35.23 -29.22 -3.37
N ALA A 230 -35.78 -28.01 -3.49
CA ALA A 230 -36.63 -27.64 -4.61
C ALA A 230 -35.82 -27.50 -5.91
N GLU A 231 -34.66 -26.85 -5.83
CA GLU A 231 -33.75 -26.65 -6.97
C GLU A 231 -33.20 -27.97 -7.49
N ARG A 232 -32.92 -28.95 -6.61
CA ARG A 232 -32.50 -30.30 -7.05
C ARG A 232 -33.60 -31.04 -7.80
N LYS A 233 -34.85 -30.93 -7.36
CA LYS A 233 -35.99 -31.54 -8.08
C LYS A 233 -36.15 -30.94 -9.46
N GLU A 234 -36.06 -29.62 -9.57
CA GLU A 234 -36.10 -28.92 -10.86
C GLU A 234 -34.92 -29.34 -11.75
N LEU A 235 -33.71 -29.43 -11.17
CA LEU A 235 -32.51 -29.89 -11.87
C LEU A 235 -32.69 -31.29 -12.46
N PHE A 236 -33.18 -32.25 -11.67
CA PHE A 236 -33.43 -33.62 -12.14
C PHE A 236 -34.52 -33.68 -13.20
N SER A 237 -35.61 -32.92 -13.02
CA SER A 237 -36.68 -32.82 -13.99
C SER A 237 -36.19 -32.27 -15.34
N LYS A 238 -35.44 -31.17 -15.33
CA LYS A 238 -34.84 -30.59 -16.55
C LYS A 238 -33.83 -31.52 -17.21
N ALA A 239 -33.12 -32.32 -16.41
CA ALA A 239 -32.18 -33.33 -16.91
C ALA A 239 -32.87 -34.60 -17.44
N GLY A 240 -34.20 -34.75 -17.30
CA GLY A 240 -34.92 -35.92 -17.76
C GLY A 240 -34.61 -37.18 -16.95
N VAL A 241 -34.27 -37.02 -15.67
CA VAL A 241 -33.90 -38.12 -14.78
C VAL A 241 -34.73 -38.10 -13.50
N VAL A 242 -34.89 -39.28 -12.90
CA VAL A 242 -35.48 -39.47 -11.58
C VAL A 242 -34.44 -40.03 -10.62
N ALA A 243 -34.44 -39.52 -9.39
CA ALA A 243 -33.65 -40.11 -8.31
C ALA A 243 -34.38 -41.35 -7.80
N VAL A 244 -33.75 -42.52 -7.96
CA VAL A 244 -34.28 -43.82 -7.51
C VAL A 244 -33.76 -44.21 -6.13
N ASP A 245 -32.63 -43.65 -5.71
CA ASP A 245 -32.10 -43.81 -4.36
C ASP A 245 -31.37 -42.52 -3.93
N ALA A 246 -31.25 -42.30 -2.62
CA ALA A 246 -30.54 -41.18 -2.05
C ALA A 246 -29.90 -41.56 -0.70
N TRP A 247 -28.63 -41.23 -0.53
CA TRP A 247 -27.89 -41.42 0.72
C TRP A 247 -27.46 -40.06 1.28
N ALA A 248 -27.97 -39.73 2.46
CA ALA A 248 -27.70 -38.50 3.18
C ALA A 248 -27.56 -38.77 4.68
N ASP A 249 -26.85 -37.89 5.38
CA ASP A 249 -26.73 -37.91 6.85
C ASP A 249 -27.29 -36.61 7.43
N SER A 250 -28.00 -36.68 8.56
CA SER A 250 -28.61 -35.51 9.21
C SER A 250 -27.62 -34.44 9.66
N THR A 251 -26.33 -34.78 9.76
CA THR A 251 -25.23 -33.87 10.11
C THR A 251 -24.53 -33.26 8.90
N CYS A 252 -24.94 -33.63 7.68
CA CYS A 252 -24.30 -33.23 6.43
C CYS A 252 -25.25 -32.48 5.48
N ASP A 253 -24.75 -31.43 4.82
CA ASP A 253 -25.47 -30.71 3.76
C ASP A 253 -25.36 -31.39 2.37
N LEU A 254 -24.56 -32.47 2.27
CA LEU A 254 -24.31 -33.22 1.05
C LEU A 254 -25.12 -34.53 1.04
N ALA A 255 -25.61 -34.90 -0.14
CA ALA A 255 -26.26 -36.19 -0.37
C ALA A 255 -25.83 -36.79 -1.71
N PHE A 256 -25.75 -38.12 -1.77
CA PHE A 256 -25.54 -38.88 -2.99
C PHE A 256 -26.90 -39.31 -3.55
N TYR A 257 -27.05 -39.30 -4.88
CA TYR A 257 -28.27 -39.70 -5.55
C TYR A 257 -27.95 -40.74 -6.63
N GLN A 258 -28.73 -41.81 -6.67
CA GLN A 258 -28.74 -42.73 -7.80
C GLN A 258 -29.81 -42.26 -8.80
N LEU A 259 -29.40 -41.94 -10.02
CA LEU A 259 -30.29 -41.40 -11.05
C LEU A 259 -30.55 -42.45 -12.14
N LYS A 260 -31.79 -42.47 -12.67
CA LYS A 260 -32.16 -43.19 -13.90
C LYS A 260 -32.91 -42.24 -14.84
N LEU A 261 -32.91 -42.54 -16.14
CA LEU A 261 -33.74 -41.82 -17.10
C LEU A 261 -35.21 -41.91 -16.67
N ALA A 262 -35.93 -40.80 -16.78
CA ALA A 262 -37.38 -40.80 -16.64
C ALA A 262 -37.99 -41.55 -17.84
N ASP A 263 -39.01 -42.38 -17.60
CA ASP A 263 -39.80 -42.96 -18.68
C ASP A 263 -40.52 -41.83 -19.42
N GLN A 264 -40.53 -41.89 -20.76
CA GLN A 264 -41.13 -40.86 -21.63
C GLN A 264 -42.63 -40.68 -21.38
#